data_AF-A0A1G8LR41-F1
#
_entry.id   AF-A0A1G8LR41-F1
#
_cell.length_a   1.000
_cell.length_b   1.000
_cell.length_c   1.000
_cell.angle_alpha   90.00
_cell.angle_beta   90.00
_cell.angle_gamma   90.00
#
_symmetry.space_group_name_H-M   'P 1'
#
loop_
_entity.id
_entity.type
_entity.pdbx_description
1 polymer ?
#
loop_
_entity_poly.entity_id
_entity_poly.type
_entity_poly.pdbx_seq_one_letter_code
_entity_poly.pdbx_strand_id
1 'polypeptide(L)'
;AGRKAGWGLLLIVIILGGIYSGMFTPTEAAAVAAVYAAFVAIFIYKDMTLRECPKVFVEAGKLSVVLMFIIANAMLFAHVLTTEQIPQSITAWVVEQGFSPIEFLLVVNIVLLIAGTFMEPSAIILILAPILFPIAMQLGIDPIHLGIIMVVNMEIGLITPPTGLNLFVTSAVTGMPLTRVVRAVSPWLLVMLAFLILVTYVPFVSLALPNWLGMN
;
A
#
# COMPACT_ATOMS: atom_id res chain seq x y z
N ALA A 1 -11.47 -23.50 10.89
CA ALA A 1 -10.78 -22.25 10.52
C ALA A 1 -11.74 -21.17 10.02
N GLY A 2 -12.55 -21.42 8.98
CA GLY A 2 -13.42 -20.41 8.35
C GLY A 2 -14.42 -19.67 9.27
N ARG A 3 -15.11 -20.38 10.18
CA ARG A 3 -16.02 -19.72 11.16
C ARG A 3 -15.33 -18.80 12.17
N LYS A 4 -14.04 -19.06 12.49
CA LYS A 4 -13.26 -18.18 13.37
C LYS A 4 -12.81 -16.92 12.62
N ALA A 5 -12.46 -17.05 11.33
CA ALA A 5 -12.07 -15.91 10.49
C ALA A 5 -13.22 -14.96 10.12
N GLY A 6 -14.48 -15.37 10.29
CA GLY A 6 -15.66 -14.57 9.92
C GLY A 6 -15.71 -13.20 10.59
N TRP A 7 -15.32 -13.11 11.87
CA TRP A 7 -15.28 -11.83 12.59
C TRP A 7 -14.20 -10.88 12.06
N GLY A 8 -13.08 -11.43 11.58
CA GLY A 8 -12.05 -10.67 10.88
C GLY A 8 -12.52 -10.20 9.50
N LEU A 9 -13.22 -11.05 8.73
CA LEU A 9 -13.76 -10.66 7.42
C LEU A 9 -14.83 -9.57 7.51
N LEU A 10 -15.58 -9.52 8.62
CA LEU A 10 -16.59 -8.48 8.84
C LEU A 10 -15.96 -7.07 8.93
N LEU A 11 -14.68 -6.93 9.34
CA LEU A 11 -13.98 -5.64 9.28
C LEU A 11 -13.95 -5.06 7.87
N ILE A 12 -13.71 -5.89 6.85
CA ILE A 12 -13.66 -5.45 5.46
C ILE A 12 -15.04 -4.90 5.06
N VAL A 13 -16.11 -5.58 5.44
CA VAL A 13 -17.49 -5.16 5.15
C VAL A 13 -17.83 -3.85 5.88
N ILE A 14 -17.41 -3.71 7.15
CA ILE A 14 -17.63 -2.48 7.93
C ILE A 14 -16.90 -1.29 7.31
N ILE A 15 -15.62 -1.48 6.95
CA ILE A 15 -14.79 -0.40 6.38
C ILE A 15 -15.29 -0.04 4.99
N LEU A 16 -15.34 -0.99 4.06
CA LEU A 16 -15.73 -0.72 2.67
C LEU A 16 -17.21 -0.33 2.58
N GLY A 17 -18.08 -1.04 3.29
CA GLY A 17 -19.51 -0.72 3.32
C GLY A 17 -19.76 0.65 3.94
N GLY A 18 -19.06 1.01 5.01
CA GLY A 18 -19.17 2.32 5.65
C GLY A 18 -18.69 3.47 4.76
N ILE A 19 -17.56 3.28 4.06
CA ILE A 19 -17.01 4.29 3.15
C ILE A 19 -17.89 4.44 1.91
N TYR A 20 -18.21 3.35 1.21
CA TYR A 20 -18.95 3.41 -0.05
C TYR A 20 -20.44 3.73 0.12
N SER A 21 -21.03 3.49 1.29
CA SER A 21 -22.39 3.98 1.61
C SER A 21 -22.43 5.47 1.98
N GLY A 22 -21.28 6.12 2.16
CA GLY A 22 -21.17 7.51 2.60
C GLY A 22 -21.47 7.72 4.09
N MET A 23 -21.64 6.64 4.87
CA MET A 23 -21.86 6.75 6.32
C MET A 23 -20.59 7.22 7.04
N PHE A 24 -19.42 6.80 6.56
CA PHE A 24 -18.13 7.13 7.17
C PHE A 24 -17.15 7.68 6.13
N THR A 25 -16.37 8.67 6.53
CA THR A 25 -15.11 9.02 5.88
C THR A 25 -14.04 7.97 6.19
N PRO A 26 -12.91 7.88 5.44
CA PRO A 26 -11.85 6.91 5.73
C PRO A 26 -11.29 6.98 7.15
N THR A 27 -11.20 8.19 7.73
CA THR A 27 -10.74 8.40 9.10
C THR A 27 -11.75 7.90 10.14
N GLU A 28 -13.05 8.14 9.93
CA GLU A 28 -14.12 7.60 10.77
C GLU A 28 -14.22 6.09 10.66
N ALA A 29 -14.10 5.55 9.44
CA ALA A 29 -14.10 4.11 9.18
C ALA A 29 -12.95 3.41 9.92
N ALA A 30 -11.76 4.01 9.96
CA ALA A 30 -10.63 3.50 10.74
C ALA A 30 -10.93 3.51 12.26
N ALA A 31 -11.56 4.57 12.78
CA ALA A 31 -11.96 4.64 14.19
C ALA A 31 -12.98 3.55 14.55
N VAL A 32 -14.01 3.37 13.71
CA VAL A 32 -15.03 2.31 13.89
C VAL A 32 -14.39 0.92 13.80
N ALA A 33 -13.49 0.71 12.83
CA ALA A 33 -12.75 -0.52 12.69
C ALA A 33 -11.88 -0.84 13.92
N ALA A 34 -11.22 0.16 14.51
CA ALA A 34 -10.42 -0.01 15.71
C ALA A 34 -11.28 -0.41 16.93
N VAL A 35 -12.43 0.23 17.11
CA VAL A 35 -13.39 -0.12 18.19
C VAL A 35 -13.92 -1.54 17.99
N TYR A 36 -14.30 -1.90 16.76
CA TYR A 36 -14.76 -3.24 16.45
C TYR A 36 -13.65 -4.29 16.66
N ALA A 37 -12.43 -4.03 16.20
CA ALA A 37 -11.29 -4.93 16.37
C ALA A 37 -10.98 -5.15 17.87
N ALA A 38 -11.02 -4.08 18.69
CA ALA A 38 -10.86 -4.18 20.13
C ALA A 38 -11.97 -5.02 20.77
N PHE A 39 -13.23 -4.84 20.36
CA PHE A 39 -14.35 -5.65 20.84
C PHE A 39 -14.17 -7.13 20.50
N VAL A 40 -13.80 -7.45 19.26
CA VAL A 40 -13.58 -8.83 18.82
C VAL A 40 -12.42 -9.47 19.58
N ALA A 41 -11.29 -8.78 19.71
CA ALA A 41 -10.11 -9.28 20.42
C ALA A 41 -10.41 -9.57 21.90
N ILE A 42 -11.08 -8.64 22.60
CA ILE A 42 -11.34 -8.76 24.04
C ILE A 42 -12.45 -9.78 24.34
N PHE A 43 -13.57 -9.71 23.62
CA PHE A 43 -14.78 -10.46 24.00
C PHE A 43 -15.00 -11.74 23.20
N ILE A 44 -14.56 -11.79 21.93
CA ILE A 44 -14.82 -12.93 21.04
C ILE A 44 -13.64 -13.88 21.00
N TYR A 45 -12.48 -13.42 20.55
CA TYR A 45 -11.26 -14.24 20.48
C TYR A 45 -10.61 -14.43 21.84
N LYS A 46 -10.76 -13.44 22.74
CA LYS A 46 -10.19 -13.45 24.09
C LYS A 46 -8.67 -13.63 24.08
N ASP A 47 -8.03 -13.08 23.04
CA ASP A 47 -6.58 -13.08 22.85
C ASP A 47 -5.91 -11.80 23.39
N MET A 48 -6.71 -10.85 23.90
CA MET A 48 -6.26 -9.63 24.55
C MET A 48 -7.14 -9.28 25.76
N THR A 49 -6.52 -8.79 26.83
CA THR A 49 -7.21 -8.29 28.04
C THR A 49 -7.21 -6.77 28.09
N LEU A 50 -8.18 -6.19 28.81
CA LEU A 50 -8.26 -4.72 29.04
C LEU A 50 -7.00 -4.14 29.69
N ARG A 51 -6.23 -4.95 30.43
CA ARG A 51 -4.97 -4.54 31.06
C ARG A 51 -3.82 -4.43 30.06
N GLU A 52 -3.92 -5.11 28.93
CA GLU A 52 -2.93 -5.07 27.85
C GLU A 52 -3.19 -3.90 26.88
N CYS A 53 -4.41 -3.35 26.87
CA CYS A 53 -4.77 -2.22 26.01
C CYS A 53 -3.81 -1.03 26.10
N PRO A 54 -3.38 -0.53 27.28
CA PRO A 54 -2.41 0.57 27.35
C PRO A 54 -1.10 0.28 26.62
N LYS A 55 -0.59 -0.96 26.72
CA LYS A 55 0.62 -1.38 26.01
C LYS A 55 0.39 -1.37 24.49
N VAL A 56 -0.75 -1.89 24.05
CA VAL A 56 -1.13 -1.90 22.62
C VAL A 56 -1.26 -0.48 22.07
N PHE A 57 -1.88 0.45 22.81
CA PHE A 57 -1.96 1.85 22.42
C PHE A 57 -0.58 2.52 22.32
N VAL A 58 0.33 2.22 23.24
CA VAL A 58 1.70 2.75 23.18
C VAL A 58 2.46 2.22 21.96
N GLU A 59 2.37 0.93 21.66
CA GLU A 59 3.02 0.35 20.46
C GLU A 59 2.41 0.91 19.16
N ALA A 60 1.09 1.02 19.07
CA ALA A 60 0.41 1.64 17.93
C ALA A 60 0.77 3.14 17.79
N GLY A 61 0.92 3.84 18.92
CA GLY A 61 1.34 5.24 18.97
C GLY A 61 2.76 5.44 18.46
N LYS A 62 3.71 4.56 18.86
CA LYS A 62 5.10 4.60 18.34
C LYS A 62 5.13 4.46 16.82
N LEU A 63 4.38 3.51 16.26
CA LEU A 63 4.28 3.33 14.81
C LEU A 63 3.71 4.61 14.15
N SER A 64 2.63 5.15 14.70
CA SER A 64 2.00 6.37 14.20
C SER A 64 2.94 7.59 14.23
N VAL A 65 3.75 7.75 15.28
CA VAL A 65 4.72 8.87 15.40
C VAL A 65 5.80 8.77 14.33
N VAL A 66 6.33 7.57 14.07
CA VAL A 66 7.33 7.35 13.01
C VAL A 66 6.72 7.71 11.64
N LEU A 67 5.49 7.27 11.38
CA LEU A 67 4.76 7.60 10.15
C LEU A 67 4.54 9.11 10.00
N MET A 68 4.05 9.79 11.04
CA MET A 68 3.82 11.24 11.01
C MET A 68 5.12 12.02 10.77
N PHE A 69 6.23 11.58 11.35
CA PHE A 69 7.53 12.20 11.12
C PHE A 69 7.99 12.04 9.67
N ILE A 70 7.81 10.85 9.08
CA ILE A 70 8.08 10.61 7.66
C ILE A 70 7.19 11.49 6.79
N ILE A 71 5.88 11.54 7.07
CA ILE A 71 4.92 12.38 6.33
C ILE A 71 5.36 13.85 6.36
N ALA A 72 5.72 14.38 7.53
CA ALA A 72 6.15 15.77 7.67
C ALA A 72 7.38 16.08 6.80
N ASN A 73 8.40 15.22 6.80
CA ASN A 73 9.59 15.39 5.98
C ASN A 73 9.29 15.18 4.47
N ALA A 74 8.44 14.21 4.13
CA ALA A 74 8.02 13.95 2.76
C ALA A 74 7.22 15.13 2.18
N MET A 75 6.39 15.79 2.98
CA MET A 75 5.67 17.01 2.56
C MET A 75 6.63 18.18 2.31
N LEU A 76 7.64 18.37 3.16
CA LEU A 76 8.70 19.36 2.91
C LEU A 76 9.47 19.04 1.64
N PHE A 77 9.82 17.77 1.43
CA PHE A 77 10.50 17.32 0.21
C PHE A 77 9.65 17.53 -1.04
N ALA A 78 8.38 17.14 -1.01
CA ALA A 78 7.43 17.36 -2.10
C ALA A 78 7.26 18.85 -2.43
N HIS A 79 7.24 19.71 -1.40
CA HIS A 79 7.21 21.15 -1.60
C HIS A 79 8.48 21.66 -2.29
N VAL A 80 9.67 21.23 -1.87
CA VAL A 80 10.93 21.59 -2.55
C VAL A 80 10.93 21.12 -4.00
N LEU A 81 10.57 19.87 -4.27
CA LEU A 81 10.52 19.33 -5.63
C LEU A 81 9.56 20.10 -6.54
N THR A 82 8.41 20.50 -5.99
CA THR A 82 7.41 21.29 -6.73
C THR A 82 7.93 22.69 -7.02
N THR A 83 8.60 23.32 -6.04
CA THR A 83 9.20 24.65 -6.20
C THR A 83 10.35 24.65 -7.20
N GLU A 84 11.19 23.63 -7.17
CA GLU A 84 12.30 23.41 -8.13
C GLU A 84 11.83 22.85 -9.49
N GLN A 85 10.52 22.67 -9.67
CA GLN A 85 9.91 22.16 -10.91
C GLN A 85 10.51 20.84 -11.40
N ILE A 86 10.97 19.99 -10.47
CA ILE A 86 11.60 18.70 -10.79
C ILE A 86 10.60 17.77 -11.49
N PRO A 87 9.35 17.58 -11.02
CA PRO A 87 8.38 16.73 -11.72
C PRO A 87 8.14 17.21 -13.16
N GLN A 88 8.02 18.52 -13.39
CA GLN A 88 7.81 19.11 -14.71
C GLN A 88 9.02 18.88 -15.63
N SER A 89 10.23 19.04 -15.10
CA SER A 89 11.49 18.81 -15.85
C SER A 89 11.63 17.34 -16.26
N ILE A 90 11.33 16.41 -15.36
CA ILE A 90 11.32 14.97 -15.67
C ILE A 90 10.23 14.68 -16.71
N THR A 91 9.04 15.27 -16.57
CA THR A 91 7.95 15.05 -17.54
C THR A 91 8.35 15.55 -18.92
N ALA A 92 8.93 16.74 -19.03
CA ALA A 92 9.41 17.29 -20.30
C ALA A 92 10.45 16.39 -20.95
N TRP A 93 11.40 15.86 -20.17
CA TRP A 93 12.38 14.91 -20.66
C TRP A 93 11.73 13.60 -21.17
N VAL A 94 10.77 13.04 -20.42
CA VAL A 94 10.03 11.82 -20.82
C VAL A 94 9.28 12.06 -22.13
N VAL A 95 8.62 13.20 -22.28
CA VAL A 95 7.87 13.58 -23.50
C VAL A 95 8.82 13.84 -24.68
N GLU A 96 9.95 14.51 -24.45
CA GLU A 96 10.97 14.78 -25.49
C GLU A 96 11.60 13.49 -26.02
N GLN A 97 11.84 12.52 -25.14
CA GLN A 97 12.31 11.19 -25.53
C GLN A 97 11.22 10.33 -26.20
N GLY A 98 9.97 10.81 -26.26
CA GLY A 98 8.86 10.12 -26.91
C GLY A 98 8.40 8.87 -26.17
N PHE A 99 8.55 8.81 -24.85
CA PHE A 99 8.14 7.65 -24.05
C PHE A 99 6.65 7.38 -24.22
N SER A 100 6.32 6.13 -24.50
CA SER A 100 4.96 5.62 -24.43
C SER A 100 4.52 5.44 -22.97
N PRO A 101 3.19 5.43 -22.69
CA PRO A 101 2.66 5.12 -21.36
C PRO A 101 3.18 3.77 -20.80
N ILE A 102 3.39 2.79 -21.69
CA ILE A 102 3.89 1.45 -21.35
C ILE A 102 5.33 1.50 -20.84
N GLU A 103 6.21 2.27 -21.50
CA GLU A 103 7.60 2.43 -21.11
C GLU A 103 7.72 3.17 -19.77
N PHE A 104 6.92 4.22 -19.59
CA PHE A 104 6.82 4.92 -18.32
C PHE A 104 6.41 3.98 -17.18
N LEU A 105 5.33 3.20 -17.37
CA LEU A 105 4.85 2.25 -16.36
C LEU A 105 5.87 1.14 -16.06
N LEU A 106 6.66 0.70 -17.04
CA LEU A 106 7.75 -0.24 -16.82
C LEU A 106 8.83 0.34 -15.89
N VAL A 107 9.25 1.58 -16.15
CA VAL A 107 10.23 2.29 -15.30
C VAL A 107 9.66 2.49 -13.89
N VAL A 108 8.40 2.90 -13.78
CA VAL A 108 7.70 3.04 -12.49
C VAL A 108 7.71 1.74 -11.70
N ASN A 109 7.35 0.62 -12.32
CA ASN A 109 7.36 -0.69 -11.65
C ASN A 109 8.76 -1.06 -11.16
N ILE A 110 9.80 -0.88 -11.97
CA ILE A 110 11.18 -1.20 -11.57
C ILE A 110 11.60 -0.35 -10.37
N VAL A 111 11.38 0.96 -10.44
CA VAL A 111 11.73 1.89 -9.36
C VAL A 111 10.98 1.54 -8.07
N LEU A 112 9.67 1.29 -8.17
CA LEU A 112 8.82 0.97 -7.03
C LEU A 112 9.13 -0.40 -6.43
N LEU A 113 9.41 -1.43 -7.22
CA LEU A 113 9.84 -2.73 -6.70
C LEU A 113 11.14 -2.61 -5.93
N ILE A 114 12.13 -1.90 -6.49
CA ILE A 114 13.43 -1.71 -5.83
C ILE A 114 13.23 -0.92 -4.53
N ALA A 115 12.55 0.23 -4.59
CA ALA A 115 12.29 1.06 -3.42
C ALA A 115 11.50 0.30 -2.34
N GLY A 116 10.47 -0.45 -2.76
CA GLY A 116 9.58 -1.24 -1.91
C GLY A 116 10.30 -2.34 -1.14
N THR A 117 11.47 -2.79 -1.61
CA THR A 117 12.26 -3.72 -0.80
C THR A 117 12.83 -3.04 0.44
N PHE A 118 13.27 -1.78 0.37
CA PHE A 118 14.05 -1.12 1.42
C PHE A 118 13.22 -0.32 2.43
N MET A 119 12.11 0.27 1.98
CA MET A 119 11.34 1.23 2.75
C MET A 119 9.89 0.80 2.91
N GLU A 120 9.26 1.29 3.97
CA GLU A 120 7.84 1.06 4.23
C GLU A 120 6.96 1.74 3.15
N PRO A 121 5.90 1.08 2.65
CA PRO A 121 5.05 1.57 1.55
C PRO A 121 4.58 3.02 1.69
N SER A 122 4.11 3.40 2.88
CA SER A 122 3.57 4.73 3.14
C SER A 122 4.60 5.82 2.81
N ALA A 123 5.85 5.62 3.24
CA ALA A 123 6.95 6.55 2.99
C ALA A 123 7.23 6.72 1.49
N ILE A 124 7.30 5.61 0.77
CA ILE A 124 7.64 5.59 -0.66
C ILE A 124 6.54 6.30 -1.47
N ILE A 125 5.27 5.96 -1.22
CA ILE A 125 4.14 6.56 -1.94
C ILE A 125 4.12 8.06 -1.72
N LEU A 126 4.31 8.54 -0.49
CA LEU A 126 4.32 9.98 -0.20
C LEU A 126 5.45 10.74 -0.90
N ILE A 127 6.60 10.11 -1.10
CA ILE A 127 7.76 10.71 -1.76
C ILE A 127 7.59 10.67 -3.29
N LEU A 128 7.17 9.53 -3.84
CA LEU A 128 7.16 9.29 -5.29
C LEU A 128 5.86 9.73 -5.97
N ALA A 129 4.72 9.71 -5.29
CA ALA A 129 3.44 10.09 -5.90
C ALA A 129 3.46 11.51 -6.48
N PRO A 130 3.99 12.55 -5.80
CA PRO A 130 4.07 13.90 -6.37
C PRO A 130 4.91 14.00 -7.64
N ILE A 131 5.84 13.06 -7.84
CA ILE A 131 6.72 13.00 -9.02
C ILE A 131 6.02 12.24 -10.15
N LEU A 132 5.48 11.06 -9.85
CA LEU A 132 4.93 10.15 -10.84
C LEU A 132 3.55 10.59 -11.34
N PHE A 133 2.72 11.14 -10.46
CA PHE A 133 1.35 11.54 -10.78
C PHE A 133 1.25 12.55 -11.94
N PRO A 134 1.95 13.69 -11.95
CA PRO A 134 1.85 14.65 -13.05
C PRO A 134 2.32 14.08 -14.39
N ILE A 135 3.34 13.21 -14.39
CA ILE A 135 3.84 12.53 -15.59
C ILE A 135 2.77 11.58 -16.13
N ALA A 136 2.20 10.75 -15.24
CA ALA A 136 1.17 9.78 -15.60
C ALA A 136 -0.05 10.45 -16.21
N MET A 137 -0.50 11.57 -15.63
CA MET A 137 -1.64 12.33 -16.17
C MET A 137 -1.35 12.90 -17.56
N GLN A 138 -0.14 13.40 -17.82
CA GLN A 138 0.25 13.87 -19.16
C GLN A 138 0.30 12.75 -20.20
N LEU A 139 0.66 11.54 -19.78
CA LEU A 139 0.65 10.34 -20.62
C LEU A 139 -0.74 9.70 -20.75
N GLY A 140 -1.79 10.31 -20.18
CA GLY A 140 -3.17 9.82 -20.25
C GLY A 140 -3.44 8.56 -19.41
N ILE A 141 -2.61 8.30 -18.41
CA ILE A 141 -2.79 7.19 -17.47
C ILE A 141 -3.82 7.58 -16.41
N ASP A 142 -4.80 6.72 -16.19
CA ASP A 142 -5.84 6.92 -15.19
C ASP A 142 -5.24 6.96 -13.76
N PRO A 143 -5.66 7.91 -12.91
CA PRO A 143 -5.11 8.07 -11.57
C PRO A 143 -5.41 6.90 -10.62
N ILE A 144 -6.57 6.25 -10.77
CA ILE A 144 -6.93 5.04 -10.01
C ILE A 144 -6.05 3.89 -10.46
N HIS A 145 -5.83 3.75 -11.77
CA HIS A 145 -4.94 2.73 -12.31
C HIS A 145 -3.50 2.89 -11.79
N LEU A 146 -2.96 4.12 -11.82
CA LEU A 146 -1.65 4.43 -11.24
C LEU A 146 -1.61 4.10 -9.74
N GLY A 147 -2.63 4.51 -8.98
CA GLY A 147 -2.72 4.23 -7.55
C GLY A 147 -2.69 2.73 -7.24
N ILE A 148 -3.43 1.93 -8.00
CA ILE A 148 -3.42 0.47 -7.87
C ILE A 148 -2.04 -0.10 -8.20
N ILE A 149 -1.39 0.34 -9.28
CA ILE A 149 -0.04 -0.09 -9.63
C ILE A 149 0.93 0.24 -8.47
N MET A 150 0.87 1.46 -7.93
CA MET A 150 1.73 1.86 -6.83
C MET A 150 1.55 0.96 -5.60
N VAL A 151 0.30 0.72 -5.19
CA VAL A 151 0.00 -0.16 -4.04
C VAL A 151 0.47 -1.60 -4.29
N VAL A 152 0.18 -2.18 -5.46
CA VAL A 152 0.58 -3.56 -5.78
C VAL A 152 2.11 -3.71 -5.76
N ASN A 153 2.86 -2.75 -6.30
CA ASN A 153 4.33 -2.76 -6.22
C ASN A 153 4.83 -2.74 -4.77
N MET A 154 4.21 -1.89 -3.93
CA MET A 154 4.60 -1.78 -2.53
C MET A 154 4.35 -3.08 -1.74
N GLU A 155 3.20 -3.73 -1.96
CA GLU A 155 2.89 -5.00 -1.32
C GLU A 155 3.84 -6.13 -1.75
N ILE A 156 4.25 -6.12 -3.02
CA ILE A 156 5.29 -7.03 -3.51
C ILE A 156 6.63 -6.74 -2.82
N GLY A 157 6.99 -5.46 -2.66
CA GLY A 157 8.21 -5.03 -1.95
C GLY A 157 8.32 -5.61 -0.54
N LEU A 158 7.21 -5.59 0.23
CA LEU A 158 7.15 -6.10 1.61
C LEU A 158 7.46 -7.59 1.75
N ILE A 159 7.28 -8.38 0.69
CA ILE A 159 7.57 -9.82 0.66
C ILE A 159 8.77 -10.18 -0.21
N THR A 160 9.51 -9.19 -0.71
CA THR A 160 10.67 -9.37 -1.58
C THR A 160 11.98 -9.19 -0.79
N PRO A 161 12.92 -10.15 -0.83
CA PRO A 161 14.26 -9.97 -0.25
C PRO A 161 15.01 -8.80 -0.92
N PRO A 162 15.91 -8.07 -0.23
CA PRO A 162 16.64 -8.46 0.99
C PRO A 162 15.98 -8.05 2.32
N THR A 163 15.16 -7.01 2.32
CA THR A 163 14.65 -6.34 3.53
C THR A 163 13.18 -6.64 3.85
N GLY A 164 12.41 -7.19 2.90
CA GLY A 164 10.96 -7.44 2.98
C GLY A 164 10.42 -7.63 4.41
N LEU A 165 9.86 -6.56 4.97
CA LEU A 165 9.46 -6.47 6.38
C LEU A 165 8.52 -7.61 6.79
N ASN A 166 7.61 -8.00 5.89
CA ASN A 166 6.68 -9.09 6.16
C ASN A 166 7.39 -10.45 6.25
N LEU A 167 8.52 -10.65 5.57
CA LEU A 167 9.33 -11.86 5.71
C LEU A 167 9.99 -11.92 7.10
N PHE A 168 10.45 -10.80 7.63
CA PHE A 168 11.01 -10.71 8.99
C PHE A 168 9.96 -10.92 10.06
N VAL A 169 8.79 -10.28 9.92
CA VAL A 169 7.65 -10.49 10.84
C VAL A 169 7.21 -11.95 10.80
N THR A 170 7.09 -12.54 9.62
CA THR A 170 6.73 -13.96 9.47
C THR A 170 7.78 -14.87 10.10
N SER A 171 9.07 -14.60 9.91
CA SER A 171 10.15 -15.35 10.56
C SER A 171 10.06 -15.27 12.09
N ALA A 172 9.80 -14.09 12.64
CA ALA A 172 9.67 -13.89 14.08
C ALA A 172 8.46 -14.61 14.69
N VAL A 173 7.32 -14.60 13.98
CA VAL A 173 6.08 -15.27 14.43
C VAL A 173 6.17 -16.79 14.30
N THR A 174 6.74 -17.30 13.21
CA THR A 174 6.80 -18.74 12.92
C THR A 174 8.02 -19.44 13.53
N GLY A 175 9.04 -18.69 13.94
CA GLY A 175 10.33 -19.22 14.38
C GLY A 175 11.16 -19.87 13.27
N MET A 176 10.70 -19.83 12.01
CA MET A 176 11.48 -20.32 10.88
C MET A 176 12.61 -19.35 10.53
N PRO A 177 13.80 -19.85 10.15
CA PRO A 177 14.86 -18.98 9.64
C PRO A 177 14.39 -18.27 8.38
N LEU A 178 14.80 -17.01 8.21
CA LEU A 178 14.39 -16.14 7.09
C LEU A 178 14.53 -16.84 5.72
N THR A 179 15.61 -17.58 5.50
CA THR A 179 15.84 -18.31 4.23
C THR A 179 14.74 -19.33 3.91
N ARG A 180 14.18 -20.01 4.94
CA ARG A 180 13.05 -20.92 4.75
C ARG A 180 11.75 -20.16 4.47
N VAL A 181 11.54 -19.00 5.11
CA VAL A 181 10.38 -18.14 4.85
C VAL A 181 10.43 -17.61 3.41
N VAL A 182 11.56 -17.10 2.96
CA VAL A 182 11.78 -16.61 1.59
C VAL A 182 11.47 -17.70 0.57
N ARG A 183 11.97 -18.92 0.77
CA ARG A 183 11.70 -20.05 -0.13
C ARG A 183 10.23 -20.49 -0.09
N ALA A 184 9.55 -20.34 1.05
CA ALA A 184 8.12 -20.65 1.15
C ALA A 184 7.23 -19.60 0.45
N VAL A 185 7.63 -18.34 0.44
CA VAL A 185 6.89 -17.24 -0.18
C VAL A 185 7.20 -17.09 -1.67
N SER A 186 8.36 -17.55 -2.16
CA SER A 186 8.76 -17.41 -3.56
C SER A 186 7.73 -17.86 -4.63
N PRO A 187 6.95 -18.97 -4.48
CA PRO A 187 5.91 -19.28 -5.46
C PRO A 187 4.80 -18.21 -5.49
N TRP A 188 4.44 -17.64 -4.33
CA TRP A 188 3.46 -16.57 -4.24
C TRP A 188 3.99 -15.24 -4.77
N LEU A 189 5.27 -14.96 -4.54
CA LEU A 189 5.94 -13.80 -5.12
C LEU A 189 5.88 -13.83 -6.65
N LEU A 190 6.13 -14.99 -7.27
CA LEU A 190 6.01 -15.14 -8.72
C LEU A 190 4.59 -14.90 -9.23
N VAL A 191 3.58 -15.39 -8.51
CA VAL A 191 2.17 -15.11 -8.84
C VAL A 191 1.86 -13.62 -8.74
N MET A 192 2.37 -12.94 -7.71
CA MET A 192 2.17 -11.49 -7.54
C MET A 192 2.91 -10.67 -8.61
N LEU A 193 4.10 -11.09 -9.05
CA LEU A 193 4.81 -10.45 -10.17
C LEU A 193 4.06 -10.64 -11.49
N ALA A 194 3.51 -11.83 -11.74
CA ALA A 194 2.66 -12.06 -12.91
C ALA A 194 1.38 -11.21 -12.85
N PHE A 195 0.77 -11.10 -11.66
CA PHE A 195 -0.36 -10.22 -11.43
C PHE A 195 0.00 -8.74 -11.64
N LEU A 196 1.19 -8.29 -11.23
CA LEU A 196 1.67 -6.93 -11.47
C LEU A 196 1.77 -6.63 -12.97
N ILE A 197 2.33 -7.54 -13.76
CA ILE A 197 2.37 -7.40 -15.23
C ILE A 197 0.96 -7.27 -15.79
N LEU A 198 0.05 -8.15 -15.37
CA LEU A 198 -1.34 -8.14 -15.82
C LEU A 198 -2.03 -6.82 -15.47
N VAL A 199 -1.94 -6.38 -14.22
CA VAL A 199 -2.52 -5.12 -13.76
C VAL A 199 -1.95 -3.97 -14.58
N THR A 200 -0.62 -3.88 -14.71
CA THR A 200 0.08 -2.77 -15.38
C THR A 200 -0.33 -2.60 -16.84
N TYR A 201 -0.43 -3.70 -17.59
CA TYR A 201 -0.64 -3.63 -19.05
C TYR A 201 -2.09 -3.88 -19.47
N VAL A 202 -2.96 -4.29 -18.55
CA VAL A 202 -4.39 -4.48 -18.79
C VAL A 202 -5.17 -3.58 -17.84
N PRO A 203 -5.35 -2.28 -18.16
CA PRO A 203 -6.04 -1.32 -17.30
C PRO A 203 -7.44 -1.76 -16.90
N PHE A 204 -8.11 -2.57 -17.72
CA PHE A 204 -9.41 -3.18 -17.39
C PHE A 204 -9.38 -3.92 -16.05
N VAL A 205 -8.28 -4.59 -15.68
CA VAL A 205 -8.17 -5.29 -14.39
C VAL A 205 -8.24 -4.33 -13.22
N SER A 206 -7.64 -3.13 -13.36
CA SER A 206 -7.71 -2.07 -12.35
C SER A 206 -9.05 -1.34 -12.37
N LEU A 207 -9.57 -1.07 -13.56
CA LEU A 207 -10.65 -0.09 -13.77
C LEU A 207 -12.04 -0.73 -13.88
N ALA A 208 -12.16 -2.04 -14.10
CA ALA A 208 -13.46 -2.69 -14.29
C ALA A 208 -14.39 -2.51 -13.09
N LEU A 209 -13.88 -2.74 -11.88
CA LEU A 209 -14.68 -2.61 -10.66
C LEU A 209 -15.00 -1.14 -10.34
N PRO A 210 -14.02 -0.19 -10.34
CA PRO A 210 -14.31 1.24 -10.18
C PRO A 210 -15.33 1.77 -11.18
N ASN A 211 -15.20 1.44 -12.47
CA ASN A 211 -16.17 1.85 -13.50
C ASN A 211 -17.56 1.29 -13.23
N TRP A 212 -17.67 0.01 -12.83
CA TRP A 212 -18.96 -0.61 -12.52
C TRP A 212 -19.64 0.02 -11.30
N LEU A 213 -18.84 0.49 -10.33
CA LEU A 213 -19.32 1.23 -9.17
C LEU A 213 -19.55 2.73 -9.43
N GLY A 214 -19.26 3.24 -10.63
CA GLY A 214 -19.42 4.65 -10.99
C GLY A 214 -18.42 5.59 -10.30
N MET A 215 -17.20 5.10 -10.02
CA MET A 215 -16.16 5.83 -9.29
C MET A 215 -15.14 6.58 -10.19
N ASN A 216 -15.34 6.56 -11.51
CA ASN A 216 -14.44 7.14 -12.52
C ASN A 216 -14.94 8.48 -13.06
#